data_AF-A0AAV2YP02-F1
#
_entry.id   AF-A0AAV2YP02-F1
#
_cell.length_a   1.000
_cell.length_b   1.000
_cell.length_c   1.000
_cell.angle_alpha   90.00
_cell.angle_beta   90.00
_cell.angle_gamma   90.00
#
_symmetry.space_group_name_H-M   'P 1'
#
loop_
_entity.id
_entity.type
_entity.pdbx_description
1 polymer ?
#
loop_
_entity_poly.entity_id
_entity_poly.type
_entity_poly.pdbx_seq_one_letter_code
_entity_poly.pdbx_strand_id
1 'polypeptide(L)'
;MHVTQLVVAALGFFHQVHGCSNFLLNHTTSVSTQASPIVVSARTMDFDADLATVLEVIPRNTTFNDLPVFACPTCPDFSWRTQYGYVGFNVFGLNVASDGLNEQGLSAAMLYLVGTKYELPSSADKRPALASFVSYMLGNCATVDDVKNAIKQLQLVEPLQPGTGGVDVGRIPLHYVVHDKHGSTLVVELVDNQVHMYENVSAVITNEPPLDVQLAELQALNKSHASPGSYSPEHRFQRLSLLNEAIGEWYAERVASGAPNPSYANGTEEQRAITDAMHLINTVVVPLGDATQWSVIRDHVRKTLYVQTQQNQVPRRVRLDELDFKSSSSRRAIPVTFGGWFADVTDALSYSGNTQRTIDLPPRSVLQAASQAPPPKASSAQSYTTPEPTTPSPSKSQPATSTTLLSSTSSTDTSGASTVVLLVLGCVAGVVIVAVAAVMVARRQRMKKQSTMDSKMMLEILTP
;
A
#
# COMPACT_ATOMS: atom_id res chain seq x y z
N MET A 1 -13.24 43.85 -46.35
CA MET A 1 -13.19 43.90 -44.87
C MET A 1 -14.27 42.95 -44.36
N HIS A 2 -14.17 41.62 -44.35
CA HIS A 2 -13.15 40.73 -43.76
C HIS A 2 -12.90 41.03 -42.28
N VAL A 3 -13.79 40.50 -41.43
CA VAL A 3 -13.48 40.17 -40.04
C VAL A 3 -13.83 38.70 -39.88
N THR A 4 -12.77 37.90 -39.85
CA THR A 4 -12.75 36.44 -39.80
C THR A 4 -13.31 35.96 -38.46
N GLN A 5 -14.24 35.00 -38.51
CA GLN A 5 -14.61 34.19 -37.35
C GLN A 5 -13.36 33.46 -36.84
N LEU A 6 -12.82 33.91 -35.71
CA LEU A 6 -11.90 33.10 -34.91
C LEU A 6 -12.75 32.02 -34.23
N VAL A 7 -12.87 30.86 -34.87
CA VAL A 7 -13.10 29.61 -34.17
C VAL A 7 -11.83 29.37 -33.36
N VAL A 8 -11.83 29.80 -32.11
CA VAL A 8 -10.88 29.29 -31.13
C VAL A 8 -11.26 27.83 -30.94
N ALA A 9 -10.60 26.96 -31.71
CA ALA A 9 -10.42 25.58 -31.32
C ALA A 9 -9.66 25.62 -30.00
N ALA A 10 -10.41 25.67 -28.90
CA ALA A 10 -9.91 25.23 -27.62
C ALA A 10 -9.64 23.73 -27.81
N LEU A 11 -8.43 23.41 -28.27
CA LEU A 11 -7.83 22.11 -28.07
C LEU A 11 -7.87 21.90 -26.57
N GLY A 12 -8.93 21.22 -26.11
CA GLY A 12 -9.00 20.73 -24.75
C GLY A 12 -7.76 19.88 -24.55
N PHE A 13 -6.81 20.40 -23.79
CA PHE A 13 -5.80 19.58 -23.15
C PHE A 13 -6.57 18.71 -22.15
N PHE A 14 -7.15 17.61 -22.63
CA PHE A 14 -7.48 16.48 -21.79
C PHE A 14 -6.14 16.05 -21.20
N HIS A 15 -5.83 16.52 -19.99
CA HIS A 15 -4.81 15.90 -19.18
C HIS A 15 -5.38 14.51 -18.89
N GLN A 16 -4.92 13.53 -19.66
CA GLN A 16 -5.20 12.15 -19.34
C GLN A 16 -4.57 11.92 -17.98
N VAL A 17 -5.41 11.73 -16.97
CA VAL A 17 -4.97 11.27 -15.66
C VAL A 17 -4.55 9.82 -15.85
N HIS A 18 -3.24 9.60 -15.99
CA HIS A 18 -2.68 8.26 -16.20
C HIS A 18 -2.53 7.49 -14.89
N GLY A 19 -3.14 7.97 -13.81
CA GLY A 19 -2.84 7.57 -12.45
C GLY A 19 -4.07 7.11 -11.67
N CYS A 20 -3.81 6.14 -10.78
CA CYS A 20 -4.63 5.44 -9.79
C CYS A 20 -4.42 3.93 -9.97
N SER A 21 -4.01 3.26 -8.91
CA SER A 21 -3.94 1.80 -8.83
C SER A 21 -4.83 1.34 -7.69
N ASN A 22 -5.50 0.21 -7.85
CA ASN A 22 -6.19 -0.46 -6.75
C ASN A 22 -5.96 -1.98 -6.84
N PHE A 23 -5.80 -2.64 -5.70
CA PHE A 23 -5.79 -4.08 -5.65
C PHE A 23 -6.36 -4.64 -4.35
N LEU A 24 -6.82 -5.89 -4.39
CA LEU A 24 -7.05 -6.76 -3.23
C LEU A 24 -5.88 -7.75 -3.14
N LEU A 25 -5.34 -7.94 -1.93
CA LEU A 25 -4.22 -8.86 -1.70
C LEU A 25 -4.67 -10.31 -1.93
N ASN A 26 -3.93 -11.06 -2.76
CA ASN A 26 -4.32 -12.41 -3.22
C ASN A 26 -4.13 -13.51 -2.17
N HIS A 27 -3.47 -13.21 -1.05
CA HIS A 27 -3.24 -14.18 0.02
C HIS A 27 -4.11 -13.84 1.24
N THR A 28 -5.12 -14.66 1.45
CA THR A 28 -6.04 -14.62 2.60
C THR A 28 -5.71 -15.67 3.66
N THR A 29 -4.71 -16.53 3.41
CA THR A 29 -4.41 -17.67 4.27
C THR A 29 -3.66 -17.24 5.50
N SER A 30 -4.36 -17.25 6.63
CA SER A 30 -3.68 -17.31 7.90
C SER A 30 -2.67 -18.46 7.93
N VAL A 31 -1.43 -18.15 8.31
CA VAL A 31 -0.39 -19.16 8.60
C VAL A 31 -0.79 -20.03 9.81
N SER A 32 -1.83 -19.62 10.55
CA SER A 32 -2.43 -20.33 11.68
C SER A 32 -3.83 -20.86 11.34
N THR A 33 -4.09 -22.13 11.63
CA THR A 33 -5.41 -22.77 11.45
C THR A 33 -6.52 -22.20 12.35
N GLN A 34 -6.22 -21.19 13.18
CA GLN A 34 -7.14 -20.56 14.14
C GLN A 34 -7.38 -19.07 13.92
N ALA A 35 -6.78 -18.43 12.90
CA ALA A 35 -6.92 -16.98 12.73
C ALA A 35 -8.07 -16.59 11.78
N SER A 36 -8.65 -15.41 12.04
CA SER A 36 -9.69 -14.81 11.20
C SER A 36 -9.16 -14.60 9.77
N PRO A 37 -10.02 -14.71 8.74
CA PRO A 37 -9.60 -14.43 7.37
C PRO A 37 -9.01 -13.02 7.28
N ILE A 38 -7.92 -12.86 6.53
CA ILE A 38 -7.35 -11.54 6.22
C ILE A 38 -7.85 -11.15 4.85
N VAL A 39 -8.51 -9.99 4.77
CA VAL A 39 -8.94 -9.39 3.51
C VAL A 39 -8.49 -7.95 3.51
N VAL A 40 -7.47 -7.65 2.70
CA VAL A 40 -6.80 -6.35 2.64
C VAL A 40 -6.79 -5.84 1.21
N SER A 41 -7.29 -4.63 0.99
CA SER A 41 -7.15 -3.91 -0.28
C SER A 41 -6.27 -2.68 -0.12
N ALA A 42 -5.71 -2.18 -1.21
CA ALA A 42 -4.97 -0.92 -1.21
C ALA A 42 -5.20 -0.11 -2.49
N ARG A 43 -4.96 1.20 -2.41
CA ARG A 43 -5.14 2.13 -3.52
C ARG A 43 -4.13 3.28 -3.50
N THR A 44 -3.75 3.77 -4.68
CA THR A 44 -3.22 5.14 -4.89
C THR A 44 -4.29 6.08 -5.47
N MET A 45 -4.27 7.34 -5.03
CA MET A 45 -4.98 8.45 -5.67
C MET A 45 -3.96 9.35 -6.34
N ASP A 46 -4.01 9.37 -7.67
CA ASP A 46 -3.05 10.07 -8.51
C ASP A 46 -3.82 11.11 -9.33
N PHE A 47 -3.50 12.39 -9.13
CA PHE A 47 -4.20 13.49 -9.78
C PHE A 47 -3.34 14.75 -9.77
N ASP A 48 -3.30 15.49 -10.88
CA ASP A 48 -2.46 16.68 -11.04
C ASP A 48 -2.93 17.84 -10.13
N ALA A 49 -4.24 18.11 -10.09
CA ALA A 49 -4.78 19.17 -9.23
C ALA A 49 -4.96 18.70 -7.78
N ASP A 50 -4.74 19.59 -6.80
CA ASP A 50 -5.05 19.26 -5.40
C ASP A 50 -6.55 18.98 -5.23
N LEU A 51 -6.88 17.75 -4.81
CA LEU A 51 -8.26 17.31 -4.59
C LEU A 51 -8.86 17.88 -3.30
N ALA A 52 -8.05 18.52 -2.45
CA ALA A 52 -8.41 18.97 -1.10
C ALA A 52 -9.08 17.83 -0.30
N THR A 53 -8.51 16.62 -0.40
CA THR A 53 -9.15 15.40 0.13
C THR A 53 -9.23 15.44 1.67
N VAL A 54 -10.40 15.12 2.21
CA VAL A 54 -10.62 14.92 3.64
C VAL A 54 -11.04 13.48 3.92
N LEU A 55 -10.56 12.92 5.04
CA LEU A 55 -11.20 11.74 5.63
C LEU A 55 -12.40 12.22 6.43
N GLU A 56 -13.59 11.79 6.06
CA GLU A 56 -14.83 12.20 6.71
C GLU A 56 -15.62 10.98 7.22
N VAL A 57 -16.03 11.06 8.49
CA VAL A 57 -16.97 10.12 9.09
C VAL A 57 -18.37 10.49 8.63
N ILE A 58 -19.05 9.59 7.94
CA ILE A 58 -20.45 9.73 7.52
C ILE A 58 -21.32 8.78 8.35
N PRO A 59 -22.15 9.30 9.27
CA PRO A 59 -23.06 8.48 10.06
C PRO A 59 -24.15 7.81 9.22
N ARG A 60 -24.78 6.77 9.80
CA ARG A 60 -26.06 6.23 9.31
C ARG A 60 -27.11 7.34 9.32
N ASN A 61 -28.18 7.16 8.53
CA ASN A 61 -29.27 8.12 8.44
C ASN A 61 -28.85 9.52 7.91
N THR A 62 -27.69 9.63 7.25
CA THR A 62 -27.27 10.85 6.56
C THR A 62 -28.01 10.94 5.23
N THR A 63 -28.73 12.04 5.01
CA THR A 63 -29.40 12.31 3.73
C THR A 63 -28.40 12.87 2.73
N PHE A 64 -28.36 12.26 1.55
CA PHE A 64 -27.63 12.73 0.38
C PHE A 64 -28.64 13.22 -0.65
N ASN A 65 -28.38 14.42 -1.18
CA ASN A 65 -28.96 14.85 -2.43
C ASN A 65 -27.89 14.57 -3.48
N ASP A 66 -28.22 13.77 -4.47
CA ASP A 66 -27.24 13.34 -5.47
C ASP A 66 -26.78 14.51 -6.34
N LEU A 67 -25.64 14.33 -7.02
CA LEU A 67 -25.08 15.35 -7.89
C LEU A 67 -26.00 15.61 -9.10
N PRO A 68 -26.06 16.86 -9.59
CA PRO A 68 -26.73 17.14 -10.86
C PRO A 68 -26.12 16.31 -11.99
N VAL A 69 -26.92 15.99 -13.00
CA VAL A 69 -26.52 15.08 -14.09
C VAL A 69 -26.01 15.87 -15.29
N PHE A 70 -24.86 15.49 -15.83
CA PHE A 70 -24.29 16.11 -17.02
C PHE A 70 -25.24 15.96 -18.22
N ALA A 71 -25.40 17.04 -18.99
CA ALA A 71 -26.29 17.10 -20.15
C ALA A 71 -27.77 16.71 -19.88
N CYS A 72 -28.24 16.77 -18.63
CA CYS A 72 -29.64 16.49 -18.28
C CYS A 72 -30.19 17.46 -17.23
N PRO A 73 -30.46 18.73 -17.59
CA PRO A 73 -30.98 19.73 -16.66
C PRO A 73 -32.42 19.44 -16.19
N THR A 74 -33.13 18.53 -16.85
CA THR A 74 -34.51 18.13 -16.50
C THR A 74 -34.58 16.77 -15.82
N CYS A 75 -33.44 16.16 -15.47
CA CYS A 75 -33.42 14.93 -14.69
C CYS A 75 -34.05 15.17 -13.31
N PRO A 76 -34.94 14.27 -12.81
CA PRO A 76 -35.52 14.42 -11.48
C PRO A 76 -34.45 14.39 -10.39
N ASP A 77 -34.67 15.15 -9.32
CA ASP A 77 -33.83 15.08 -8.12
C ASP A 77 -33.87 13.66 -7.54
N PHE A 78 -32.69 13.17 -7.13
CA PHE A 78 -32.57 11.91 -6.41
C PHE A 78 -31.96 12.16 -5.03
N SER A 79 -32.73 11.85 -3.98
CA SER A 79 -32.25 11.87 -2.61
C SER A 79 -32.31 10.48 -2.02
N TRP A 80 -31.28 10.10 -1.28
CA TRP A 80 -31.18 8.81 -0.61
C TRP A 80 -30.57 8.99 0.78
N ARG A 81 -30.64 7.93 1.59
CA ARG A 81 -30.18 7.98 2.98
C ARG A 81 -29.26 6.81 3.29
N THR A 82 -28.16 7.06 3.99
CA THR A 82 -27.22 5.99 4.38
C THR A 82 -27.89 5.00 5.34
N GLN A 83 -27.80 3.72 5.03
CA GLN A 83 -28.13 2.61 5.92
C GLN A 83 -26.94 2.22 6.79
N TYR A 84 -25.73 2.32 6.22
CA TYR A 84 -24.46 2.05 6.89
C TYR A 84 -23.64 3.33 7.04
N GLY A 85 -22.96 3.44 8.18
CA GLY A 85 -21.94 4.45 8.39
C GLY A 85 -20.62 4.06 7.72
N TYR A 86 -19.86 5.06 7.28
CA TYR A 86 -18.60 4.85 6.59
C TYR A 86 -17.60 5.98 6.84
N VAL A 87 -16.34 5.71 6.55
CA VAL A 87 -15.30 6.75 6.42
C VAL A 87 -15.00 6.91 4.94
N GLY A 88 -15.25 8.11 4.40
CA GLY A 88 -15.07 8.45 3.00
C GLY A 88 -13.90 9.41 2.78
N PHE A 89 -13.25 9.30 1.62
CA PHE A 89 -12.26 10.25 1.12
C PHE A 89 -12.97 11.26 0.23
N ASN A 90 -13.55 12.28 0.89
CA ASN A 90 -14.35 13.30 0.23
C ASN A 90 -13.45 14.35 -0.43
N VAL A 91 -13.83 14.77 -1.65
CA VAL A 91 -13.00 15.64 -2.50
C VAL A 91 -13.69 16.98 -2.74
N PHE A 92 -12.89 18.02 -3.02
CA PHE A 92 -13.35 19.38 -3.36
C PHE A 92 -14.28 20.02 -2.32
N GLY A 93 -14.21 19.61 -1.06
CA GLY A 93 -15.10 20.08 0.01
C GLY A 93 -16.56 19.64 -0.15
N LEU A 94 -16.84 18.74 -1.09
CA LEU A 94 -18.16 18.17 -1.32
C LEU A 94 -18.32 16.88 -0.52
N ASN A 95 -19.54 16.61 -0.07
CA ASN A 95 -19.88 15.32 0.53
C ASN A 95 -20.04 14.24 -0.55
N VAL A 96 -18.95 13.95 -1.25
CA VAL A 96 -18.86 12.97 -2.33
C VAL A 96 -17.56 12.20 -2.15
N ALA A 97 -17.69 10.94 -1.76
CA ALA A 97 -16.55 10.05 -1.55
C ALA A 97 -15.96 9.64 -2.90
N SER A 98 -14.65 9.79 -3.03
CA SER A 98 -13.85 9.17 -4.11
C SER A 98 -13.38 7.75 -3.75
N ASP A 99 -13.38 7.46 -2.45
CA ASP A 99 -12.94 6.21 -1.84
C ASP A 99 -13.59 6.05 -0.46
N GLY A 100 -13.58 4.84 0.10
CA GLY A 100 -13.85 4.66 1.52
C GLY A 100 -13.97 3.21 1.95
N LEU A 101 -14.30 3.05 3.22
CA LEU A 101 -14.63 1.77 3.85
C LEU A 101 -15.85 1.99 4.75
N ASN A 102 -16.82 1.08 4.71
CA ASN A 102 -17.98 1.13 5.58
C ASN A 102 -17.89 0.18 6.76
N GLU A 103 -18.79 0.36 7.73
CA GLU A 103 -18.84 -0.45 8.95
C GLU A 103 -19.23 -1.93 8.72
N GLN A 104 -19.55 -2.33 7.49
CA GLN A 104 -19.78 -3.73 7.09
C GLN A 104 -18.53 -4.38 6.49
N GLY A 105 -17.47 -3.62 6.24
CA GLY A 105 -16.25 -4.10 5.60
C GLY A 105 -16.31 -4.04 4.07
N LEU A 106 -17.22 -3.25 3.49
CA LEU A 106 -17.26 -2.96 2.05
C LEU A 106 -16.43 -1.71 1.77
N SER A 107 -15.52 -1.76 0.79
CA SER A 107 -14.90 -0.58 0.20
C SER A 107 -15.41 -0.34 -1.20
N ALA A 108 -15.49 0.92 -1.61
CA ALA A 108 -15.72 1.32 -2.98
C ALA A 108 -14.76 2.45 -3.35
N ALA A 109 -14.29 2.47 -4.60
CA ALA A 109 -13.37 3.45 -5.13
C ALA A 109 -13.68 3.76 -6.59
N MET A 110 -13.41 4.99 -7.03
CA MET A 110 -13.49 5.40 -8.44
C MET A 110 -12.11 5.71 -9.01
N LEU A 111 -11.84 5.29 -10.24
CA LEU A 111 -10.62 5.56 -10.99
C LEU A 111 -11.01 6.07 -12.40
N TYR A 112 -10.13 6.83 -13.04
CA TYR A 112 -10.38 7.32 -14.40
C TYR A 112 -10.27 6.20 -15.43
N LEU A 113 -11.19 6.16 -16.40
CA LEU A 113 -11.14 5.31 -17.60
C LEU A 113 -11.70 6.15 -18.76
N VAL A 114 -10.85 6.74 -19.61
CA VAL A 114 -11.19 7.66 -20.70
C VAL A 114 -12.25 7.08 -21.64
N GLY A 115 -12.24 5.77 -21.87
CA GLY A 115 -13.25 5.05 -22.66
C GLY A 115 -14.68 5.06 -22.09
N THR A 116 -14.88 5.60 -20.88
CA THR A 116 -16.16 5.58 -20.19
C THR A 116 -17.26 6.33 -20.95
N LYS A 117 -18.38 5.63 -21.18
CA LYS A 117 -19.63 6.13 -21.73
C LYS A 117 -20.76 5.75 -20.77
N TYR A 118 -21.17 6.73 -19.96
CA TYR A 118 -22.27 6.59 -19.01
C TYR A 118 -23.60 6.28 -19.70
N GLU A 119 -24.56 5.74 -18.94
CA GLU A 119 -25.92 5.57 -19.43
C GLU A 119 -26.53 6.94 -19.78
N LEU A 120 -27.25 7.02 -20.90
CA LEU A 120 -27.95 8.24 -21.30
C LEU A 120 -29.29 8.33 -20.55
N PRO A 121 -29.54 9.40 -19.77
CA PRO A 121 -30.81 9.59 -19.09
C PRO A 121 -31.98 9.51 -20.08
N SER A 122 -32.96 8.67 -19.77
CA SER A 122 -34.15 8.49 -20.61
C SER A 122 -35.40 8.67 -19.77
N SER A 123 -36.37 9.44 -20.26
CA SER A 123 -37.67 9.62 -19.59
C SER A 123 -38.48 8.31 -19.48
N ALA A 124 -38.14 7.31 -20.30
CA ALA A 124 -38.72 5.98 -20.27
C ALA A 124 -38.12 5.09 -19.16
N ASP A 125 -36.86 5.32 -18.78
CA ASP A 125 -36.26 4.64 -17.63
C ASP A 125 -36.77 5.28 -16.34
N LYS A 126 -37.24 4.45 -15.40
CA LYS A 126 -37.77 4.90 -14.11
C LYS A 126 -36.80 4.66 -12.96
N ARG A 127 -35.64 4.03 -13.22
CA ARG A 127 -34.56 3.91 -12.24
C ARG A 127 -34.06 5.31 -11.87
N PRO A 128 -33.74 5.58 -10.60
CA PRO A 128 -33.11 6.83 -10.22
C PRO A 128 -31.74 6.97 -10.89
N ALA A 129 -31.46 8.16 -11.41
CA ALA A 129 -30.15 8.53 -11.92
C ALA A 129 -29.20 8.74 -10.72
N LEU A 130 -28.08 8.00 -10.70
CA LEU A 130 -27.06 8.06 -9.67
C LEU A 130 -25.72 8.47 -10.27
N ALA A 131 -25.19 9.60 -9.79
CA ALA A 131 -23.87 10.13 -10.11
C ALA A 131 -22.85 9.89 -8.98
N SER A 132 -23.27 9.84 -7.72
CA SER A 132 -22.40 9.60 -6.55
C SER A 132 -22.19 8.11 -6.22
N PHE A 133 -21.79 7.29 -7.21
CA PHE A 133 -21.66 5.83 -7.09
C PHE A 133 -20.99 5.36 -5.79
N VAL A 134 -19.77 5.82 -5.52
CA VAL A 134 -18.96 5.37 -4.37
C VAL A 134 -19.68 5.67 -3.05
N SER A 135 -20.25 6.87 -2.91
CA SER A 135 -20.96 7.28 -1.69
C SER A 135 -22.20 6.41 -1.47
N TYR A 136 -22.96 6.14 -2.53
CA TYR A 136 -24.15 5.29 -2.45
C TYR A 136 -23.81 3.86 -2.06
N MET A 137 -22.77 3.26 -2.68
CA MET A 137 -22.37 1.89 -2.38
C MET A 137 -21.89 1.75 -0.94
N LEU A 138 -21.03 2.66 -0.46
CA LEU A 138 -20.59 2.67 0.93
C LEU A 138 -21.76 2.85 1.92
N GLY A 139 -22.73 3.69 1.56
CA GLY A 139 -23.88 4.00 2.39
C GLY A 139 -24.97 2.92 2.42
N ASN A 140 -25.09 2.07 1.40
CA ASN A 140 -26.26 1.19 1.23
C ASN A 140 -25.94 -0.29 0.98
N CYS A 141 -24.69 -0.68 0.76
CA CYS A 141 -24.32 -2.06 0.47
C CYS A 141 -23.42 -2.63 1.59
N ALA A 142 -23.59 -3.90 1.94
CA ALA A 142 -22.70 -4.60 2.88
C ALA A 142 -21.73 -5.56 2.16
N THR A 143 -22.12 -6.02 0.97
CA THR A 143 -21.40 -7.03 0.17
C THR A 143 -21.33 -6.62 -1.30
N VAL A 144 -20.44 -7.28 -2.05
CA VAL A 144 -20.39 -7.14 -3.51
C VAL A 144 -21.71 -7.55 -4.17
N ASP A 145 -22.42 -8.54 -3.64
CA ASP A 145 -23.71 -8.96 -4.17
C ASP A 145 -24.80 -7.90 -3.96
N ASP A 146 -24.77 -7.19 -2.84
CA ASP A 146 -25.66 -6.02 -2.63
C ASP A 146 -25.39 -4.95 -3.70
N VAL A 147 -24.12 -4.70 -4.03
CA VAL A 147 -23.74 -3.74 -5.09
C VAL A 147 -24.27 -4.17 -6.45
N LYS A 148 -24.09 -5.45 -6.84
CA LYS A 148 -24.64 -5.98 -8.09
C LYS A 148 -26.16 -5.81 -8.17
N ASN A 149 -26.86 -5.96 -7.04
CA ASN A 149 -28.31 -5.77 -6.97
C ASN A 149 -28.71 -4.30 -7.00
N ALA A 150 -27.96 -3.41 -6.34
CA ALA A 150 -28.18 -1.98 -6.36
C ALA A 150 -28.04 -1.40 -7.77
N ILE A 151 -26.99 -1.78 -8.51
CA ILE A 151 -26.75 -1.33 -9.90
C ILE A 151 -27.95 -1.63 -10.81
N LYS A 152 -28.63 -2.77 -10.64
CA LYS A 152 -29.82 -3.12 -11.44
C LYS A 152 -31.01 -2.19 -11.19
N GLN A 153 -31.04 -1.48 -10.06
CA GLN A 153 -32.13 -0.59 -9.66
C GLN A 153 -31.82 0.88 -9.93
N LEU A 154 -30.61 1.19 -10.40
CA LEU A 154 -30.11 2.55 -10.59
C LEU A 154 -29.69 2.75 -12.04
N GLN A 155 -29.73 3.99 -12.50
CA GLN A 155 -29.12 4.40 -13.75
C GLN A 155 -27.80 5.11 -13.42
N LEU A 156 -26.67 4.57 -13.85
CA LEU A 156 -25.36 5.16 -13.57
C LEU A 156 -25.07 6.27 -14.60
N VAL A 157 -25.05 7.50 -14.13
CA VAL A 157 -24.97 8.70 -14.98
C VAL A 157 -23.74 9.54 -14.67
N GLU A 158 -23.36 10.38 -15.64
CA GLU A 158 -22.22 11.26 -15.49
C GLU A 158 -22.56 12.45 -14.56
N PRO A 159 -21.75 12.74 -13.52
CA PRO A 159 -21.94 13.93 -12.71
C PRO A 159 -21.68 15.21 -13.53
N LEU A 160 -22.54 16.22 -13.36
CA LEU A 160 -22.27 17.58 -13.79
C LEU A 160 -21.28 18.21 -12.80
N GLN A 161 -20.13 18.63 -13.29
CA GLN A 161 -19.18 19.37 -12.46
C GLN A 161 -19.69 20.79 -12.19
N PRO A 162 -19.72 21.26 -10.93
CA PRO A 162 -19.88 22.68 -10.66
C PRO A 162 -18.67 23.42 -11.24
N GLY A 163 -18.90 24.46 -12.05
CA GLY A 163 -17.82 25.22 -12.67
C GLY A 163 -16.85 25.76 -11.61
N THR A 164 -15.62 25.26 -11.60
CA THR A 164 -14.57 25.70 -10.67
C THR A 164 -13.97 27.00 -11.18
N GLY A 165 -14.59 28.13 -10.88
CA GLY A 165 -14.00 29.45 -11.09
C GLY A 165 -13.58 29.77 -12.53
N GLY A 166 -14.28 29.20 -13.54
CA GLY A 166 -13.98 29.43 -14.96
C GLY A 166 -13.06 28.39 -15.62
N VAL A 167 -12.66 27.32 -14.91
CA VAL A 167 -11.98 26.16 -15.52
C VAL A 167 -13.03 25.13 -15.93
N ASP A 168 -13.17 24.89 -17.23
CA ASP A 168 -13.88 23.73 -17.76
C ASP A 168 -12.97 22.51 -17.61
N VAL A 169 -13.25 21.71 -16.59
CA VAL A 169 -12.54 20.46 -16.25
C VAL A 169 -13.04 19.27 -17.09
N GLY A 170 -13.98 19.50 -18.00
CA GLY A 170 -14.47 18.50 -18.94
C GLY A 170 -15.24 17.35 -18.28
N ARG A 171 -15.39 16.27 -19.04
CA ARG A 171 -16.04 15.01 -18.64
C ARG A 171 -15.25 14.31 -17.53
N ILE A 172 -15.94 13.56 -16.66
CA ILE A 172 -15.30 12.72 -15.63
C ILE A 172 -15.52 11.25 -15.98
N PRO A 173 -14.72 10.67 -16.87
CA PRO A 173 -14.90 9.30 -17.31
C PRO A 173 -14.33 8.35 -16.23
N LEU A 174 -15.20 7.67 -15.48
CA LEU A 174 -14.83 6.82 -14.35
C LEU A 174 -15.27 5.36 -14.53
N HIS A 175 -14.45 4.46 -14.03
CA HIS A 175 -14.87 3.12 -13.63
C HIS A 175 -14.73 2.93 -12.12
N TYR A 176 -15.31 1.86 -11.61
CA TYR A 176 -15.41 1.64 -10.16
C TYR A 176 -14.88 0.26 -9.78
N VAL A 177 -14.34 0.18 -8.58
CA VAL A 177 -13.94 -1.08 -7.95
C VAL A 177 -14.50 -1.17 -6.55
N VAL A 178 -14.99 -2.36 -6.21
CA VAL A 178 -15.59 -2.69 -4.91
C VAL A 178 -14.97 -3.96 -4.38
N HIS A 179 -14.65 -3.96 -3.08
CA HIS A 179 -14.20 -5.14 -2.35
C HIS A 179 -15.02 -5.31 -1.08
N ASP A 180 -15.30 -6.54 -0.67
CA ASP A 180 -15.95 -6.83 0.61
C ASP A 180 -15.11 -7.72 1.53
N LYS A 181 -15.53 -7.83 2.80
CA LYS A 181 -14.85 -8.63 3.83
C LYS A 181 -14.81 -10.15 3.55
N HIS A 182 -15.52 -10.64 2.54
CA HIS A 182 -15.48 -12.05 2.14
C HIS A 182 -14.40 -12.29 1.08
N GLY A 183 -13.70 -11.24 0.63
CA GLY A 183 -12.69 -11.32 -0.42
C GLY A 183 -13.25 -11.18 -1.84
N SER A 184 -14.53 -10.86 -1.98
CA SER A 184 -15.14 -10.63 -3.29
C SER A 184 -14.64 -9.31 -3.88
N THR A 185 -14.36 -9.29 -5.18
CA THR A 185 -14.01 -8.09 -5.93
C THR A 185 -14.93 -7.91 -7.13
N LEU A 186 -15.42 -6.69 -7.32
CA LEU A 186 -16.24 -6.30 -8.47
C LEU A 186 -15.63 -5.06 -9.13
N VAL A 187 -15.43 -5.14 -10.43
CA VAL A 187 -15.12 -3.98 -11.27
C VAL A 187 -16.36 -3.63 -12.09
N VAL A 188 -16.68 -2.34 -12.15
CA VAL A 188 -17.82 -1.79 -12.89
C VAL A 188 -17.31 -0.78 -13.89
N GLU A 189 -17.38 -1.11 -15.18
CA GLU A 189 -16.98 -0.23 -16.28
C GLU A 189 -18.22 0.15 -17.10
N LEU A 190 -18.31 1.40 -17.53
CA LEU A 190 -19.40 1.86 -18.39
C LEU A 190 -18.84 2.07 -19.79
N VAL A 191 -18.96 1.06 -20.64
CA VAL A 191 -18.40 1.07 -22.00
C VAL A 191 -19.56 0.91 -22.98
N ASP A 192 -19.51 1.63 -24.10
CA ASP A 192 -20.57 1.60 -25.13
C ASP A 192 -22.01 1.85 -24.63
N ASN A 193 -22.14 2.73 -23.63
CA ASN A 193 -23.39 3.07 -22.95
C ASN A 193 -24.04 1.88 -22.21
N GLN A 194 -23.24 0.87 -21.85
CA GLN A 194 -23.65 -0.29 -21.08
C GLN A 194 -22.81 -0.42 -19.81
N VAL A 195 -23.44 -0.94 -18.75
CA VAL A 195 -22.76 -1.25 -17.50
C VAL A 195 -22.22 -2.68 -17.57
N HIS A 196 -20.90 -2.81 -17.59
CA HIS A 196 -20.20 -4.08 -17.51
C HIS A 196 -19.74 -4.33 -16.08
N MET A 197 -20.01 -5.53 -15.57
CA MET A 197 -19.67 -5.97 -14.22
C MET A 197 -18.75 -7.18 -14.31
N TYR A 198 -17.52 -7.05 -13.81
CA TYR A 198 -16.51 -8.09 -13.88
C TYR A 198 -16.15 -8.60 -12.48
N GLU A 199 -16.22 -9.91 -12.30
CA GLU A 199 -15.56 -10.58 -11.18
C GLU A 199 -14.06 -10.65 -11.50
N ASN A 200 -13.29 -9.76 -10.89
CA ASN A 200 -11.90 -9.54 -11.28
C ASN A 200 -10.95 -10.53 -10.60
N VAL A 201 -10.55 -11.57 -11.34
CA VAL A 201 -9.68 -12.64 -10.86
C VAL A 201 -8.24 -12.20 -10.59
N SER A 202 -7.72 -11.15 -11.23
CA SER A 202 -6.37 -10.63 -10.92
C SER A 202 -6.36 -9.86 -9.60
N ALA A 203 -7.55 -9.44 -9.16
CA ALA A 203 -7.79 -8.59 -8.02
C ALA A 203 -7.08 -7.21 -8.10
N VAL A 204 -6.59 -6.81 -9.28
CA VAL A 204 -5.89 -5.55 -9.55
C VAL A 204 -6.67 -4.77 -10.59
N ILE A 205 -6.72 -3.44 -10.49
CA ILE A 205 -7.23 -2.54 -11.52
C ILE A 205 -6.43 -1.24 -11.57
N THR A 206 -6.27 -0.71 -12.77
CA THR A 206 -5.74 0.62 -13.05
C THR A 206 -6.60 1.34 -14.07
N ASN A 207 -6.23 2.56 -14.47
CA ASN A 207 -7.04 3.44 -15.30
C ASN A 207 -7.37 2.92 -16.71
N GLU A 208 -6.37 2.37 -17.39
CA GLU A 208 -6.44 2.05 -18.82
C GLU A 208 -5.61 0.80 -19.11
N PRO A 209 -5.89 0.10 -20.21
CA PRO A 209 -7.15 0.11 -21.00
C PRO A 209 -8.35 -0.41 -20.18
N PRO A 210 -9.55 -0.68 -20.73
CA PRO A 210 -10.60 -1.42 -20.02
C PRO A 210 -10.08 -2.76 -19.46
N LEU A 211 -10.72 -3.26 -18.39
CA LEU A 211 -10.18 -4.37 -17.60
C LEU A 211 -9.94 -5.66 -18.42
N ASP A 212 -10.81 -5.96 -19.38
CA ASP A 212 -10.68 -7.13 -20.23
C ASP A 212 -9.39 -7.12 -21.06
N VAL A 213 -8.99 -5.95 -21.56
CA VAL A 213 -7.72 -5.74 -22.25
C VAL A 213 -6.56 -5.81 -21.26
N GLN A 214 -6.65 -5.18 -20.08
CA GLN A 214 -5.61 -5.28 -19.03
C GLN A 214 -5.31 -6.75 -18.68
N LEU A 215 -6.36 -7.57 -18.53
CA LEU A 215 -6.25 -9.00 -18.25
C LEU A 215 -5.64 -9.79 -19.42
N ALA A 216 -6.04 -9.49 -20.66
CA ALA A 216 -5.49 -10.14 -21.85
C ALA A 216 -3.99 -9.84 -22.02
N GLU A 217 -3.58 -8.60 -21.77
CA GLU A 217 -2.17 -8.18 -21.80
C GLU A 217 -1.35 -8.86 -20.71
N LEU A 218 -1.88 -8.98 -19.49
CA LEU A 218 -1.23 -9.72 -18.41
C LEU A 218 -1.03 -11.21 -18.77
N GLN A 219 -2.00 -11.84 -19.42
CA GLN A 219 -1.89 -13.23 -19.88
C GLN A 219 -0.84 -13.39 -21.00
N ALA A 220 -0.72 -12.40 -21.89
CA ALA A 220 0.26 -12.39 -22.97
C ALA A 220 1.68 -12.02 -22.49
N LEU A 221 1.82 -11.51 -21.27
CA LEU A 221 3.10 -11.03 -20.75
C LEU A 221 4.11 -12.15 -20.58
N ASN A 222 5.26 -12.02 -21.25
CA ASN A 222 6.38 -12.94 -21.06
C ASN A 222 7.09 -12.66 -19.72
N LYS A 223 6.77 -13.46 -18.69
CA LYS A 223 7.33 -13.36 -17.33
C LYS A 223 8.84 -13.62 -17.22
N SER A 224 9.53 -14.00 -18.31
CA SER A 224 10.99 -14.23 -18.31
C SER A 224 11.85 -12.97 -18.51
N HIS A 225 11.24 -11.83 -18.82
CA HIS A 225 11.91 -10.52 -18.96
C HIS A 225 11.75 -9.63 -17.72
N ALA A 226 12.52 -8.53 -17.65
CA ALA A 226 12.48 -7.58 -16.56
C ALA A 226 11.05 -7.05 -16.29
N SER A 227 10.69 -6.90 -15.01
CA SER A 227 9.38 -6.40 -14.62
C SER A 227 9.08 -5.04 -15.26
N PRO A 228 7.84 -4.80 -15.73
CA PRO A 228 7.44 -3.52 -16.32
C PRO A 228 7.78 -2.34 -15.40
N GLY A 229 8.62 -1.41 -15.89
CA GLY A 229 9.23 -0.36 -15.05
C GLY A 229 8.59 1.03 -15.11
N SER A 230 7.83 1.35 -16.18
CA SER A 230 7.09 2.62 -16.34
C SER A 230 5.95 2.79 -15.32
N TYR A 231 5.47 4.03 -15.17
CA TYR A 231 4.27 4.40 -14.39
C TYR A 231 2.98 4.45 -15.22
N SER A 232 3.02 3.99 -16.48
CA SER A 232 1.80 3.85 -17.28
C SER A 232 0.81 2.89 -16.59
N PRO A 233 -0.51 3.07 -16.78
CA PRO A 233 -1.53 2.19 -16.23
C PRO A 233 -1.22 0.70 -16.43
N GLU A 234 -0.84 0.31 -17.65
CA GLU A 234 -0.54 -1.07 -18.04
C GLU A 234 0.64 -1.63 -17.25
N HIS A 235 1.73 -0.86 -17.13
CA HIS A 235 2.91 -1.28 -16.39
C HIS A 235 2.64 -1.36 -14.88
N ARG A 236 1.82 -0.45 -14.33
CA ARG A 236 1.39 -0.51 -12.92
C ARG A 236 0.51 -1.74 -12.67
N PHE A 237 -0.44 -2.02 -13.56
CA PHE A 237 -1.31 -3.20 -13.50
C PHE A 237 -0.51 -4.49 -13.52
N GLN A 238 0.39 -4.65 -14.50
CA GLN A 238 1.22 -5.84 -14.65
C GLN A 238 2.13 -6.03 -13.43
N ARG A 239 2.79 -4.96 -12.96
CA ARG A 239 3.68 -5.03 -11.80
C ARG A 239 2.95 -5.43 -10.52
N LEU A 240 1.80 -4.81 -10.23
CA LEU A 240 0.98 -5.19 -9.08
C LEU A 240 0.50 -6.63 -9.19
N SER A 241 -0.01 -7.03 -10.36
CA SER A 241 -0.52 -8.39 -10.58
C SER A 241 0.55 -9.46 -10.33
N LEU A 242 1.75 -9.27 -10.91
CA LEU A 242 2.87 -10.19 -10.74
C LEU A 242 3.36 -10.26 -9.28
N LEU A 243 3.48 -9.12 -8.60
CA LEU A 243 3.94 -9.09 -7.20
C LEU A 243 2.89 -9.65 -6.24
N ASN A 244 1.61 -9.40 -6.50
CA ASN A 244 0.50 -9.93 -5.70
C ASN A 244 0.39 -11.46 -5.82
N GLU A 245 0.60 -12.01 -7.02
CA GLU A 245 0.74 -13.46 -7.25
C GLU A 245 1.96 -14.03 -6.51
N ALA A 246 3.14 -13.42 -6.69
CA ALA A 246 4.40 -13.91 -6.11
C ALA A 246 4.41 -13.93 -4.57
N ILE A 247 3.78 -12.95 -3.91
CA ILE A 247 3.65 -12.96 -2.44
C ILE A 247 2.84 -14.16 -1.98
N GLY A 248 1.73 -14.47 -2.66
CA GLY A 248 0.89 -15.63 -2.33
C GLY A 248 1.65 -16.95 -2.46
N GLU A 249 2.39 -17.12 -3.56
CA GLU A 249 3.23 -18.30 -3.79
C GLU A 249 4.32 -18.44 -2.73
N TRP A 250 4.98 -17.35 -2.36
CA TRP A 250 6.03 -17.35 -1.35
C TRP A 250 5.53 -17.82 0.01
N TYR A 251 4.37 -17.33 0.46
CA TYR A 251 3.77 -17.78 1.71
C TYR A 251 3.36 -19.26 1.65
N ALA A 252 2.77 -19.70 0.54
CA ALA A 252 2.38 -21.10 0.35
C ALA A 252 3.59 -22.05 0.43
N GLU A 253 4.70 -21.71 -0.22
CA GLU A 253 5.94 -22.48 -0.16
C GLU A 253 6.55 -22.48 1.25
N ARG A 254 6.52 -21.34 1.95
CA ARG A 254 7.01 -21.22 3.32
C ARG A 254 6.23 -22.10 4.30
N VAL A 255 4.91 -22.11 4.19
CA VAL A 255 4.05 -23.00 4.98
C VAL A 255 4.36 -24.46 4.66
N ALA A 256 4.49 -24.82 3.38
CA ALA A 256 4.78 -26.18 2.96
C ALA A 256 6.17 -26.68 3.39
N SER A 257 7.19 -25.80 3.37
CA SER A 257 8.57 -26.15 3.70
C SER A 257 8.88 -26.17 5.21
N GLY A 258 8.02 -25.58 6.05
CA GLY A 258 8.27 -25.43 7.49
C GLY A 258 9.52 -24.59 7.81
N ALA A 259 9.99 -23.79 6.86
CA ALA A 259 11.22 -23.01 7.01
C ALA A 259 11.06 -21.96 8.13
N PRO A 260 12.09 -21.74 8.97
CA PRO A 260 12.00 -20.78 10.07
C PRO A 260 11.70 -19.37 9.56
N ASN A 261 10.78 -18.69 10.25
CA ASN A 261 10.38 -17.33 9.91
C ASN A 261 11.58 -16.39 10.09
N PRO A 262 11.94 -15.60 9.07
CA PRO A 262 12.89 -14.52 9.27
C PRO A 262 12.32 -13.49 10.26
N SER A 263 13.19 -12.68 10.87
CA SER A 263 12.77 -11.67 11.86
C SER A 263 11.72 -10.68 11.35
N TYR A 264 11.71 -10.40 10.04
CA TYR A 264 10.71 -9.56 9.39
C TYR A 264 9.37 -10.29 9.10
N ALA A 265 9.33 -11.63 9.18
CA ALA A 265 8.11 -12.42 9.11
C ALA A 265 7.51 -12.72 10.50
N ASN A 266 8.21 -12.36 11.59
CA ASN A 266 7.73 -12.49 12.97
C ASN A 266 6.67 -11.44 13.37
N GLY A 267 6.20 -10.61 12.44
CA GLY A 267 5.06 -9.72 12.69
C GLY A 267 3.78 -10.50 13.06
N THR A 268 2.85 -9.82 13.70
CA THR A 268 1.45 -10.29 13.75
C THR A 268 0.91 -10.47 12.33
N GLU A 269 -0.17 -11.21 12.20
CA GLU A 269 -0.87 -11.38 10.92
C GLU A 269 -1.26 -10.06 10.26
N GLU A 270 -1.81 -9.14 11.07
CA GLU A 270 -2.13 -7.78 10.64
C GLU A 270 -0.88 -7.05 10.15
N GLN A 271 0.20 -7.06 10.95
CA GLN A 271 1.45 -6.39 10.56
C GLN A 271 1.99 -6.93 9.24
N ARG A 272 1.96 -8.25 9.02
CA ARG A 272 2.39 -8.84 7.75
C ARG A 272 1.54 -8.36 6.59
N ALA A 273 0.21 -8.54 6.66
CA ALA A 273 -0.67 -8.22 5.55
C ALA A 273 -0.68 -6.72 5.20
N ILE A 274 -0.66 -5.85 6.21
CA ILE A 274 -0.56 -4.41 6.00
C ILE A 274 0.81 -4.04 5.42
N THR A 275 1.90 -4.67 5.86
CA THR A 275 3.25 -4.43 5.31
C THR A 275 3.38 -4.92 3.88
N ASP A 276 2.81 -6.08 3.53
CA ASP A 276 2.80 -6.61 2.17
C ASP A 276 2.00 -5.69 1.22
N ALA A 277 0.80 -5.28 1.64
CA ALA A 277 0.01 -4.31 0.88
C ALA A 277 0.76 -2.98 0.71
N MET A 278 1.48 -2.54 1.75
CA MET A 278 2.32 -1.34 1.72
C MET A 278 3.48 -1.46 0.74
N HIS A 279 4.18 -2.59 0.74
CA HIS A 279 5.26 -2.83 -0.21
C HIS A 279 4.76 -2.80 -1.65
N LEU A 280 3.62 -3.47 -1.93
CA LEU A 280 3.02 -3.50 -3.26
C LEU A 280 2.57 -2.12 -3.73
N ILE A 281 1.78 -1.41 -2.93
CA ILE A 281 1.23 -0.12 -3.35
C ILE A 281 2.33 0.92 -3.57
N ASN A 282 3.42 0.87 -2.79
CA ASN A 282 4.57 1.76 -2.98
C ASN A 282 5.34 1.50 -4.28
N THR A 283 5.18 0.35 -4.93
CA THR A 283 5.80 0.11 -6.26
C THR A 283 5.15 0.90 -7.38
N VAL A 284 3.95 1.42 -7.16
CA VAL A 284 3.15 2.15 -8.15
C VAL A 284 2.85 3.60 -7.74
N VAL A 285 3.43 4.08 -6.64
CA VAL A 285 3.39 5.49 -6.24
C VAL A 285 4.12 6.33 -7.29
N VAL A 286 3.40 7.26 -7.91
CA VAL A 286 3.88 8.16 -8.96
C VAL A 286 4.45 9.43 -8.30
N PRO A 287 5.75 9.72 -8.44
CA PRO A 287 6.38 10.79 -7.66
C PRO A 287 6.20 12.20 -8.22
N LEU A 288 5.94 12.36 -9.52
CA LEU A 288 5.89 13.65 -10.24
C LEU A 288 4.85 13.57 -11.37
N GLY A 289 4.31 14.71 -11.81
CA GLY A 289 3.25 14.79 -12.82
C GLY A 289 1.88 14.58 -12.18
N ASP A 290 1.08 13.65 -12.70
CA ASP A 290 -0.10 13.07 -12.04
C ASP A 290 0.32 12.32 -10.75
N ALA A 291 0.87 13.06 -9.79
CA ALA A 291 1.54 12.48 -8.64
C ALA A 291 0.51 11.83 -7.72
N THR A 292 0.93 10.75 -7.06
CA THR A 292 0.15 10.16 -5.99
C THR A 292 0.03 11.15 -4.85
N GLN A 293 -1.17 11.64 -4.56
CA GLN A 293 -1.42 12.53 -3.43
C GLN A 293 -1.48 11.74 -2.13
N TRP A 294 -2.16 10.59 -2.19
CA TRP A 294 -2.35 9.70 -1.06
C TRP A 294 -2.51 8.25 -1.48
N SER A 295 -2.24 7.37 -0.52
CA SER A 295 -2.47 5.93 -0.63
C SER A 295 -3.23 5.46 0.60
N VAL A 296 -4.08 4.46 0.43
CA VAL A 296 -4.85 3.87 1.52
C VAL A 296 -4.77 2.36 1.44
N ILE A 297 -4.61 1.72 2.59
CA ILE A 297 -4.76 0.28 2.78
C ILE A 297 -5.99 0.08 3.67
N ARG A 298 -6.84 -0.89 3.34
CA ARG A 298 -8.12 -1.17 4.01
C ARG A 298 -8.09 -2.61 4.49
N ASP A 299 -8.11 -2.82 5.79
CA ASP A 299 -8.42 -4.11 6.39
C ASP A 299 -9.94 -4.23 6.51
N HIS A 300 -10.52 -5.08 5.67
CA HIS A 300 -11.97 -5.23 5.55
C HIS A 300 -12.59 -5.99 6.72
N VAL A 301 -11.83 -6.90 7.34
CA VAL A 301 -12.32 -7.75 8.43
C VAL A 301 -12.22 -7.00 9.76
N ARG A 302 -11.08 -6.32 10.01
CA ARG A 302 -10.88 -5.46 11.18
C ARG A 302 -11.48 -4.07 11.02
N LYS A 303 -12.02 -3.74 9.84
CA LYS A 303 -12.64 -2.45 9.50
C LYS A 303 -11.72 -1.27 9.84
N THR A 304 -10.50 -1.35 9.30
CA THR A 304 -9.43 -0.40 9.63
C THR A 304 -8.84 0.18 8.36
N LEU A 305 -8.66 1.50 8.33
CA LEU A 305 -7.94 2.22 7.28
C LEU A 305 -6.54 2.56 7.74
N TYR A 306 -5.57 2.44 6.83
CA TYR A 306 -4.20 2.91 6.98
C TYR A 306 -3.88 3.87 5.85
N VAL A 307 -3.63 5.13 6.17
CA VAL A 307 -3.47 6.21 5.18
C VAL A 307 -2.03 6.70 5.14
N GLN A 308 -1.53 6.85 3.92
CA GLN A 308 -0.29 7.52 3.57
C GLN A 308 -0.52 8.67 2.61
N THR A 309 0.37 9.65 2.60
CA THR A 309 0.33 10.80 1.70
C THR A 309 1.73 11.06 1.17
N GLN A 310 1.88 11.67 0.00
CA GLN A 310 3.21 11.89 -0.57
C GLN A 310 4.21 12.54 0.40
N GLN A 311 3.75 13.57 1.11
CA GLN A 311 4.56 14.34 2.06
C GLN A 311 4.68 13.72 3.47
N ASN A 312 3.94 12.65 3.76
CA ASN A 312 3.96 11.99 5.06
C ASN A 312 3.83 10.48 4.85
N GLN A 313 4.92 9.76 5.09
CA GLN A 313 5.01 8.32 4.90
C GLN A 313 4.73 7.53 6.20
N VAL A 314 4.42 8.20 7.32
CA VAL A 314 4.00 7.52 8.56
C VAL A 314 2.55 7.07 8.41
N PRO A 315 2.22 5.77 8.47
CA PRO A 315 0.85 5.30 8.33
C PRO A 315 -0.04 5.87 9.44
N ARG A 316 -1.13 6.54 9.07
CA ARG A 316 -2.19 6.95 10.01
C ARG A 316 -3.28 5.91 10.01
N ARG A 317 -3.72 5.47 11.19
CA ARG A 317 -4.74 4.44 11.34
C ARG A 317 -6.10 5.04 11.71
N VAL A 318 -7.17 4.59 11.07
CA VAL A 318 -8.56 4.85 11.48
C VAL A 318 -9.28 3.52 11.68
N ARG A 319 -9.70 3.26 12.92
CA ARG A 319 -10.49 2.09 13.29
C ARG A 319 -11.97 2.44 13.27
N LEU A 320 -12.74 1.84 12.37
CA LEU A 320 -14.15 2.19 12.20
C LEU A 320 -14.99 1.71 13.39
N ASP A 321 -14.58 0.65 14.08
CA ASP A 321 -15.27 0.13 15.26
C ASP A 321 -15.15 1.04 16.51
N GLU A 322 -14.21 1.99 16.49
CA GLU A 322 -14.04 3.02 17.52
C GLU A 322 -14.85 4.31 17.21
N LEU A 323 -15.53 4.38 16.06
CA LEU A 323 -16.32 5.54 15.63
C LEU A 323 -17.82 5.37 15.95
N ASP A 324 -18.49 6.47 16.24
CA ASP A 324 -19.96 6.50 16.39
C ASP A 324 -20.65 6.82 15.06
N PHE A 325 -21.31 5.81 14.47
CA PHE A 325 -22.12 5.97 13.26
C PHE A 325 -23.61 6.17 13.53
N LYS A 326 -24.06 6.21 14.79
CA LYS A 326 -25.49 6.34 15.13
C LYS A 326 -25.93 7.78 15.21
N SER A 327 -25.10 8.66 15.79
CA SER A 327 -25.45 10.07 15.95
C SER A 327 -25.06 10.88 14.71
N SER A 328 -25.98 11.73 14.23
CA SER A 328 -25.68 12.70 13.17
C SER A 328 -24.61 13.73 13.60
N SER A 329 -24.49 14.00 14.90
CA SER A 329 -23.46 14.90 15.46
C SER A 329 -22.04 14.34 15.41
N SER A 330 -21.88 13.07 15.02
CA SER A 330 -20.59 12.39 14.92
C SER A 330 -19.93 12.59 13.56
N ARG A 331 -20.61 13.24 12.61
CA ARG A 331 -20.06 13.64 11.31
C ARG A 331 -18.93 14.66 11.49
N ARG A 332 -17.70 14.26 11.15
CA ARG A 332 -16.47 15.05 11.33
C ARG A 332 -15.48 14.70 10.24
N ALA A 333 -14.65 15.67 9.86
CA ALA A 333 -13.62 15.50 8.85
C ALA A 333 -12.26 15.97 9.34
N ILE A 334 -11.20 15.35 8.82
CA ILE A 334 -9.82 15.81 8.93
C ILE A 334 -9.18 15.82 7.53
N PRO A 335 -8.24 16.72 7.23
CA PRO A 335 -7.45 16.64 6.00
C PRO A 335 -6.75 15.27 5.90
N VAL A 336 -6.61 14.72 4.70
CA VAL A 336 -5.87 13.45 4.46
C VAL A 336 -4.42 13.51 4.95
N THR A 337 -3.87 14.72 5.02
CA THR A 337 -2.51 15.03 5.47
C THR A 337 -2.36 15.15 6.99
N PHE A 338 -3.45 15.02 7.77
CA PHE A 338 -3.43 15.18 9.23
C PHE A 338 -2.49 14.16 9.91
N GLY A 339 -1.70 14.64 10.88
CA GLY A 339 -0.81 13.82 11.72
C GLY A 339 0.67 14.22 11.63
N GLY A 340 1.48 13.74 12.57
CA GLY A 340 2.94 13.89 12.52
C GLY A 340 3.55 13.09 11.37
N TRP A 341 4.64 13.59 10.78
CA TRP A 341 5.33 12.95 9.66
C TRP A 341 6.52 12.07 10.08
N PHE A 342 6.79 11.97 11.39
CA PHE A 342 7.76 11.09 12.01
C PHE A 342 7.39 10.83 13.48
N ALA A 343 7.97 9.78 14.07
CA ALA A 343 8.02 9.59 15.51
C ALA A 343 9.43 9.95 16.00
N ASP A 344 9.53 10.91 16.92
CA ASP A 344 10.82 11.25 17.55
C ASP A 344 11.18 10.17 18.57
N VAL A 345 12.33 9.52 18.36
CA VAL A 345 12.82 8.44 19.24
C VAL A 345 14.06 8.87 20.03
N THR A 346 14.41 10.16 20.01
CA THR A 346 15.59 10.71 20.70
C THR A 346 15.53 10.46 22.20
N ASP A 347 14.35 10.62 22.81
CA ASP A 347 14.16 10.37 24.24
C ASP A 347 14.34 8.90 24.59
N ALA A 348 13.90 7.97 23.72
CA ALA A 348 14.09 6.54 23.96
C ALA A 348 15.57 6.12 23.91
N LEU A 349 16.38 6.79 23.08
CA LEU A 349 17.83 6.54 22.96
C LEU A 349 18.63 7.23 24.07
N SER A 350 18.21 8.42 24.49
CA SER A 350 18.90 9.21 25.52
C SER A 350 18.41 8.92 26.95
N TYR A 351 17.34 8.14 27.10
CA TYR A 351 16.83 7.70 28.39
C TYR A 351 17.93 6.96 29.17
N SER A 352 18.35 7.52 30.30
CA SER A 352 19.43 6.98 31.14
C SER A 352 19.19 5.55 31.65
N GLY A 353 17.95 5.08 31.67
CA GLY A 353 17.61 3.69 31.98
C GLY A 353 17.72 2.71 30.81
N ASN A 354 17.99 3.18 29.59
CA ASN A 354 18.22 2.32 28.43
C ASN A 354 19.65 1.77 28.46
N THR A 355 19.80 0.52 28.89
CA THR A 355 21.09 -0.18 28.94
C THR A 355 21.33 -1.11 27.75
N GLN A 356 20.43 -1.12 26.75
CA GLN A 356 20.57 -1.99 25.59
C GLN A 356 21.72 -1.51 24.71
N ARG A 357 22.66 -2.42 24.42
CA ARG A 357 23.79 -2.15 23.52
C ARG A 357 24.24 -3.43 22.83
N THR A 358 24.78 -3.27 21.63
CA THR A 358 25.47 -4.36 20.94
C THR A 358 26.74 -4.75 21.70
N ILE A 359 27.22 -5.98 21.47
CA ILE A 359 28.52 -6.43 21.98
C ILE A 359 29.61 -5.72 21.17
N ASP A 360 30.57 -5.11 21.85
CA ASP A 360 31.73 -4.51 21.19
C ASP A 360 32.57 -5.60 20.53
N LEU A 361 32.98 -5.37 19.27
CA LEU A 361 33.85 -6.31 18.58
C LEU A 361 35.19 -6.43 19.33
N PRO A 362 35.66 -7.65 19.65
CA PRO A 362 36.97 -7.82 20.24
C PRO A 362 38.06 -7.43 19.22
N PRO A 363 39.30 -7.20 19.68
CA PRO A 363 40.41 -6.87 18.79
C PRO A 363 40.52 -7.86 17.63
N ARG A 364 40.91 -7.36 16.45
CA ARG A 364 41.03 -8.17 15.23
C ARG A 364 41.88 -9.43 15.44
N SER A 365 42.93 -9.36 16.26
CA SER A 365 43.78 -10.50 16.61
C SER A 365 43.00 -11.63 17.29
N VAL A 366 42.06 -11.29 18.17
CA VAL A 366 41.17 -12.24 18.86
C VAL A 366 40.20 -12.87 17.88
N LEU A 367 39.59 -12.09 16.98
CA LEU A 367 38.71 -12.61 15.94
C LEU A 367 39.45 -13.54 14.97
N GLN A 368 40.67 -13.18 14.58
CA GLN A 368 41.49 -13.99 13.69
C GLN A 368 41.93 -15.30 14.35
N ALA A 369 42.37 -15.25 15.62
CA ALA A 369 42.68 -16.45 16.39
C ALA A 369 41.45 -17.36 16.55
N ALA A 370 40.28 -16.79 16.83
CA ALA A 370 39.03 -17.53 16.94
C ALA A 370 38.60 -18.17 15.61
N SER A 371 38.83 -17.50 14.47
CA SER A 371 38.52 -18.06 13.15
C SER A 371 39.42 -19.23 12.72
N GLN A 372 40.58 -19.35 13.36
CA GLN A 372 41.54 -20.43 13.13
C GLN A 372 41.40 -21.58 14.14
N ALA A 373 40.58 -21.38 15.18
CA ALA A 373 40.25 -22.41 16.16
C ALA A 373 39.14 -23.34 15.62
N PRO A 374 39.16 -24.64 15.96
CA PRO A 374 38.07 -25.55 15.61
C PRO A 374 36.75 -25.10 16.25
N PRO A 375 35.60 -25.28 15.56
CA PRO A 375 34.32 -24.77 16.04
C PRO A 375 33.93 -25.40 17.39
N PRO A 376 33.35 -24.62 18.32
CA PRO A 376 32.91 -25.16 19.60
C PRO A 376 31.71 -26.11 19.41
N LYS A 377 31.57 -27.10 20.30
CA LYS A 377 30.40 -27.98 20.36
C LYS A 377 29.17 -27.15 20.71
N ALA A 378 28.10 -27.31 19.93
CA ALA A 378 26.89 -26.51 20.02
C ALA A 378 26.26 -26.54 21.43
N SER A 379 26.01 -25.37 22.01
CA SER A 379 25.11 -25.20 23.15
C SER A 379 23.96 -24.25 22.77
N SER A 380 22.79 -24.50 23.34
CA SER A 380 21.50 -23.85 23.06
C SER A 380 21.55 -22.32 23.07
N ALA A 381 20.96 -21.72 22.04
CA ALA A 381 20.80 -20.26 21.88
C ALA A 381 19.83 -19.67 22.91
N GLN A 382 20.21 -18.54 23.53
CA GLN A 382 19.28 -17.73 24.33
C GLN A 382 18.38 -16.90 23.40
N SER A 383 17.09 -16.86 23.73
CA SER A 383 16.08 -16.08 23.03
C SER A 383 16.13 -14.60 23.44
N TYR A 384 16.04 -13.71 22.46
CA TYR A 384 15.86 -12.28 22.68
C TYR A 384 14.42 -12.01 23.12
N THR A 385 14.25 -11.35 24.27
CA THR A 385 12.95 -10.81 24.70
C THR A 385 12.90 -9.33 24.35
N THR A 386 11.97 -8.97 23.47
CA THR A 386 11.67 -7.57 23.12
C THR A 386 10.94 -6.91 24.29
N PRO A 387 11.33 -5.72 24.77
CA PRO A 387 10.53 -4.99 25.75
C PRO A 387 9.18 -4.59 25.13
N GLU A 388 8.11 -4.75 25.90
CA GLU A 388 6.77 -4.31 25.52
C GLU A 388 6.72 -2.76 25.47
N PRO A 389 6.10 -2.14 24.46
CA PRO A 389 5.99 -0.69 24.41
C PRO A 389 5.05 -0.19 25.52
N THR A 390 5.59 0.48 26.53
CA THR A 390 4.79 1.28 27.45
C THR A 390 4.14 2.42 26.67
N THR A 391 2.81 2.45 26.63
CA THR A 391 2.02 3.54 26.06
C THR A 391 2.38 4.86 26.76
N PRO A 392 2.79 5.92 26.04
CA PRO A 392 2.90 7.23 26.66
C PRO A 392 1.49 7.74 26.94
N SER A 393 1.19 7.97 28.23
CA SER A 393 0.02 8.75 28.62
C SER A 393 0.09 10.15 27.99
N PRO A 394 -1.04 10.75 27.56
CA PRO A 394 -1.05 12.06 26.95
C PRO A 394 -0.55 13.10 27.96
N SER A 395 0.52 13.82 27.60
CA SER A 395 1.07 14.89 28.42
C SER A 395 0.03 16.00 28.60
N LYS A 396 -0.46 16.15 29.83
CA LYS A 396 -1.04 17.39 30.31
C LYS A 396 0.11 18.30 30.75
N SER A 397 0.21 19.46 30.11
CA SER A 397 0.65 20.75 30.66
C SER A 397 1.64 20.75 31.84
N GLN A 398 2.85 21.28 31.62
CA GLN A 398 3.63 21.99 32.66
C GLN A 398 2.76 23.06 33.37
N PRO A 399 3.00 23.44 34.65
CA PRO A 399 4.31 23.89 35.14
C PRO A 399 4.69 23.66 36.64
N ALA A 400 5.93 24.09 36.93
CA ALA A 400 6.46 24.63 38.21
C ALA A 400 7.03 23.68 39.30
N THR A 401 8.37 23.72 39.40
CA THR A 401 9.22 23.80 40.62
C THR A 401 8.74 23.19 41.94
N SER A 402 9.49 22.20 42.45
CA SER A 402 10.15 22.30 43.76
C SER A 402 11.13 21.15 44.00
N THR A 403 12.30 21.55 44.48
CA THR A 403 13.48 20.79 44.92
C THR A 403 13.20 20.00 46.20
N THR A 404 13.63 18.74 46.32
CA THR A 404 14.16 18.20 47.59
C THR A 404 15.09 17.00 47.36
N LEU A 405 16.24 17.05 48.05
CA LEU A 405 17.31 16.06 48.16
C LEU A 405 16.92 14.81 48.97
N LEU A 406 17.64 13.70 48.75
CA LEU A 406 18.28 12.77 49.74
C LEU A 406 18.87 11.57 48.94
N SER A 407 20.18 11.54 48.67
CA SER A 407 21.30 10.97 49.46
C SER A 407 21.44 9.44 49.40
N SER A 408 22.54 9.02 48.75
CA SER A 408 23.48 7.92 49.08
C SER A 408 22.96 6.52 49.43
N THR A 409 23.45 5.51 48.72
CA THR A 409 24.60 4.70 49.19
C THR A 409 25.23 3.90 48.05
N SER A 410 26.56 3.93 48.05
CA SER A 410 27.48 3.13 47.24
C SER A 410 27.54 1.67 47.71
N SER A 411 27.69 0.74 46.76
CA SER A 411 28.49 -0.47 46.98
C SER A 411 29.04 -0.98 45.66
N THR A 412 30.35 -0.87 45.52
CA THR A 412 31.23 -1.67 44.64
C THR A 412 31.11 -3.14 45.03
N ASP A 413 31.03 -4.08 44.07
CA ASP A 413 32.23 -4.79 43.57
C ASP A 413 31.93 -6.01 42.65
N THR A 414 32.89 -6.24 41.75
CA THR A 414 33.37 -7.51 41.18
C THR A 414 32.55 -8.36 40.19
N SER A 415 33.08 -8.35 38.95
CA SER A 415 33.45 -9.50 38.10
C SER A 415 32.47 -10.68 37.93
N GLY A 416 31.89 -10.76 36.74
CA GLY A 416 31.34 -12.00 36.18
C GLY A 416 31.67 -12.08 34.70
N ALA A 417 32.57 -13.00 34.34
CA ALA A 417 32.99 -13.25 32.96
C ALA A 417 31.79 -13.80 32.14
N SER A 418 31.34 -13.04 31.13
CA SER A 418 30.30 -13.50 30.21
C SER A 418 30.93 -14.23 29.03
N THR A 419 30.66 -15.53 28.96
CA THR A 419 30.98 -16.42 27.84
C THR A 419 30.25 -15.94 26.57
N VAL A 420 31.00 -15.48 25.57
CA VAL A 420 30.44 -15.04 24.28
C VAL A 420 30.25 -16.26 23.38
N VAL A 421 28.99 -16.66 23.15
CA VAL A 421 28.62 -17.65 22.12
C VAL A 421 28.28 -16.88 20.84
N LEU A 422 29.17 -16.94 19.85
CA LEU A 422 28.98 -16.29 18.54
C LEU A 422 28.21 -17.23 17.61
N LEU A 423 26.94 -16.91 17.34
CA LEU A 423 26.08 -17.62 16.40
C LEU A 423 26.15 -16.90 15.04
N VAL A 424 26.88 -17.49 14.09
CA VAL A 424 26.97 -16.99 12.71
C VAL A 424 25.81 -17.58 11.90
N LEU A 425 24.71 -16.83 11.79
CA LEU A 425 23.68 -17.06 10.78
C LEU A 425 23.79 -15.93 9.76
N GLY A 426 24.09 -16.32 8.52
CA GLY A 426 24.54 -15.43 7.46
C GLY A 426 23.44 -14.63 6.78
N CYS A 427 23.82 -13.45 6.30
CA CYS A 427 23.48 -12.94 4.97
C CYS A 427 24.30 -11.67 4.69
N VAL A 428 25.43 -11.80 3.98
CA VAL A 428 26.03 -10.66 3.25
C VAL A 428 26.58 -11.18 1.93
N ALA A 429 25.72 -11.21 0.91
CA ALA A 429 26.08 -11.50 -0.49
C ALA A 429 27.02 -10.43 -1.11
N GLY A 430 27.49 -9.42 -0.36
CA GLY A 430 28.46 -8.43 -0.82
C GLY A 430 29.94 -8.78 -0.58
N VAL A 431 30.26 -9.67 0.39
CA VAL A 431 31.65 -9.93 0.79
C VAL A 431 32.31 -11.03 -0.06
N VAL A 432 31.52 -11.88 -0.72
CA VAL A 432 32.02 -13.00 -1.53
C VAL A 432 32.57 -12.55 -2.89
N ILE A 433 32.13 -11.41 -3.43
CA ILE A 433 32.58 -10.94 -4.75
C ILE A 433 34.03 -10.44 -4.73
N VAL A 434 34.51 -9.89 -3.61
CA VAL A 434 35.91 -9.44 -3.49
C VAL A 434 36.87 -10.63 -3.29
N ALA A 435 36.43 -11.70 -2.61
CA ALA A 435 37.24 -12.89 -2.37
C ALA A 435 37.38 -13.77 -3.63
N VAL A 436 36.33 -13.93 -4.44
CA VAL A 436 36.38 -14.74 -5.67
C VAL A 436 37.19 -14.04 -6.77
N ALA A 437 37.11 -12.70 -6.88
CA ALA A 437 37.93 -11.95 -7.83
C ALA A 437 39.43 -12.01 -7.49
N ALA A 438 39.80 -11.95 -6.22
CA ALA A 438 41.20 -12.09 -5.78
C ALA A 438 41.75 -13.50 -6.01
N VAL A 439 40.93 -14.55 -5.81
CA VAL A 439 41.32 -15.94 -6.09
C VAL A 439 41.44 -16.21 -7.59
N MET A 440 40.59 -15.63 -8.44
CA MET A 440 40.69 -15.80 -9.90
C MET A 440 41.89 -15.06 -10.52
N VAL A 441 42.25 -13.87 -10.01
CA VAL A 441 43.46 -13.13 -10.43
C VAL A 441 44.74 -13.85 -9.98
N ALA A 442 44.77 -14.36 -8.74
CA ALA A 442 45.89 -15.15 -8.23
C ALA A 442 46.06 -16.51 -8.96
N ARG A 443 44.95 -17.15 -9.37
CA ARG A 443 44.97 -18.41 -10.14
C ARG A 443 45.44 -18.19 -11.59
N ARG A 444 45.09 -17.06 -12.23
CA ARG A 444 45.64 -16.67 -13.55
C ARG A 444 47.14 -16.34 -13.51
N GLN A 445 47.64 -15.72 -12.42
CA GLN A 445 49.07 -15.46 -12.26
C GLN A 445 49.87 -16.73 -11.90
N ARG A 446 49.29 -17.69 -11.17
CA ARG A 446 49.91 -19.00 -10.93
C ARG A 446 49.99 -19.86 -12.20
N MET A 447 48.96 -19.88 -13.06
CA MET A 447 49.01 -20.67 -14.30
C MET A 447 50.02 -20.14 -15.33
N LYS A 448 50.25 -18.82 -15.38
CA LYS A 448 51.35 -18.24 -16.20
C LYS A 448 52.75 -18.59 -15.67
N LYS A 449 52.90 -18.74 -14.35
CA LYS A 449 54.18 -19.11 -13.71
C LYS A 449 54.48 -20.61 -13.77
N GLN A 450 53.45 -21.45 -13.77
CA GLN A 450 53.58 -22.91 -13.95
C GLN A 450 53.94 -23.26 -15.41
N SER A 451 53.31 -22.61 -16.39
CA SER A 451 53.63 -22.79 -17.82
C SER A 451 55.05 -22.36 -18.20
N THR A 452 55.66 -21.39 -17.48
CA THR A 452 57.06 -20.99 -17.68
C THR A 452 58.06 -21.85 -16.92
N MET A 453 57.61 -22.61 -15.90
CA MET A 453 58.44 -23.56 -15.16
C MET A 453 58.49 -24.93 -15.86
N ASP A 454 57.38 -25.39 -16.43
CA ASP A 454 57.32 -26.68 -17.15
C ASP A 454 58.08 -26.64 -18.50
N SER A 455 58.17 -25.49 -19.17
CA SER A 455 59.05 -25.33 -20.35
C SER A 455 60.54 -25.24 -20.00
N LYS A 456 60.90 -24.91 -18.75
CA LYS A 456 62.30 -24.88 -18.29
C LYS A 456 62.76 -26.22 -17.72
N MET A 457 61.85 -27.01 -17.15
CA MET A 457 62.15 -28.31 -16.58
C MET A 457 62.17 -29.45 -17.62
N MET A 458 61.56 -29.24 -18.79
CA MET A 458 61.69 -30.14 -19.96
C MET A 458 62.98 -29.94 -20.77
N LEU A 459 63.86 -29.01 -20.39
CA LEU A 459 65.14 -28.77 -21.09
C LEU A 459 66.38 -29.38 -20.39
N GLU A 460 66.23 -30.04 -19.23
CA GLU A 460 67.37 -30.62 -18.47
C GLU A 460 67.40 -32.18 -18.46
N ILE A 461 66.54 -32.86 -19.24
CA ILE A 461 66.54 -34.35 -19.32
C ILE A 461 66.87 -34.88 -20.73
N LEU A 462 67.24 -34.03 -21.69
CA LEU A 462 67.82 -34.47 -22.95
C LEU A 462 69.17 -33.80 -23.23
N THR A 463 70.22 -34.57 -22.90
CA THR A 463 71.55 -34.60 -23.56
C THR A 463 72.54 -33.45 -23.27
N PRO A 464 73.86 -33.74 -23.40
CA PRO A 464 74.88 -33.47 -22.37
C PRO A 464 75.55 -32.10 -22.39
#